data_AF-A0A9W8JAQ0-F1
#
_entry.id   AF-A0A9W8JAQ0-F1
#
_cell.length_a   1.000
_cell.length_b   1.000
_cell.length_c   1.000
_cell.angle_alpha   90.00
_cell.angle_beta   90.00
_cell.angle_gamma   90.00
#
_symmetry.space_group_name_H-M   'P 1'
#
loop_
_entity.id
_entity.type
_entity.pdbx_description
1 polymer ?
#
loop_
_entity_poly.entity_id
_entity_poly.type
_entity_poly.pdbx_seq_one_letter_code
_entity_poly.pdbx_strand_id
1 'polypeptide(L)'
;MLGLISELLIGRYEVPAAQDTNGILYKHERGLFDEAASVLSGLPHHRTDAFNRLILPRCEKLTLSMGYRMAYEAAVEARLDPRIINLFRASSVRWDEGWYTEAMGVSRETMFLDEDQALNDALPFLDKWADDLEVADYVHAPITSGERWSEFFDKLEVCPSYVNSPSQFDNIVSKNGSKTQLQARL
;
A
#
# COMPACT_ATOMS: atom_id res chain seq x y z
N MET A 1 -17.92 9.57 -0.57
CA MET A 1 -16.89 9.33 -1.61
C MET A 1 -17.51 8.94 -2.95
N LEU A 2 -18.34 7.89 -3.03
CA LEU A 2 -18.95 7.41 -4.29
C LEU A 2 -19.78 8.45 -5.08
N GLY A 3 -20.51 9.34 -4.39
CA GLY A 3 -21.29 10.39 -5.06
C GLY A 3 -20.47 11.49 -5.74
N LEU A 4 -19.20 11.69 -5.32
CA LEU A 4 -18.33 12.68 -5.94
C LEU A 4 -17.96 12.26 -7.37
N ILE A 5 -17.63 10.98 -7.56
CA ILE A 5 -17.23 10.46 -8.87
C ILE A 5 -18.38 10.48 -9.87
N SER A 6 -19.61 10.16 -9.44
CA SER A 6 -20.77 10.29 -10.33
C SER A 6 -20.98 11.74 -10.79
N GLU A 7 -20.79 12.72 -9.90
CA GLU A 7 -20.97 14.13 -10.24
C GLU A 7 -19.82 14.66 -11.11
N LEU A 8 -18.59 14.15 -10.91
CA LEU A 8 -17.44 14.40 -11.80
C LEU A 8 -17.67 13.83 -13.21
N LEU A 9 -18.17 12.59 -13.32
CA LEU A 9 -18.48 11.96 -14.61
C LEU A 9 -19.61 12.68 -15.37
N ILE A 10 -20.55 13.30 -14.65
CA ILE A 10 -21.63 14.11 -15.23
C ILE A 10 -21.15 15.54 -15.57
N GLY A 11 -19.93 15.91 -15.17
CA GLY A 11 -19.33 17.22 -15.45
C GLY A 11 -19.83 18.34 -14.54
N ARG A 12 -20.31 18.02 -13.33
CA ARG A 12 -20.78 19.03 -12.35
C ARG A 12 -19.66 19.56 -11.46
N TYR A 13 -18.58 18.81 -11.34
CA TYR A 13 -17.36 19.23 -10.66
C TYR A 13 -16.17 19.08 -11.61
N GLU A 14 -15.11 19.82 -11.33
CA GLU A 14 -13.83 19.71 -12.00
C GLU A 14 -12.75 19.40 -10.97
N VAL A 15 -11.82 18.54 -11.37
CA VAL A 15 -10.61 18.20 -10.58
C VAL A 15 -9.52 19.20 -10.93
N PRO A 16 -8.62 19.59 -10.00
CA PRO A 16 -7.44 20.38 -10.34
C PRO A 16 -6.70 19.79 -11.53
N ALA A 17 -6.37 20.65 -12.49
CA ALA A 17 -5.65 20.26 -13.70
C ALA A 17 -4.30 19.63 -13.33
N ALA A 18 -3.91 18.59 -14.07
CA ALA A 18 -2.65 17.92 -13.86
C ALA A 18 -1.46 18.82 -14.19
N GLN A 19 -0.46 18.80 -13.32
CA GLN A 19 0.80 19.53 -13.53
C GLN A 19 1.68 18.84 -14.58
N ASP A 20 1.67 17.50 -14.62
CA ASP A 20 2.38 16.70 -15.63
C ASP A 20 1.40 15.86 -16.45
N THR A 21 1.08 16.33 -17.66
CA THR A 21 0.18 15.64 -18.59
C THR A 21 0.85 14.47 -19.32
N ASN A 22 2.15 14.25 -19.16
CA ASN A 22 2.87 13.14 -19.78
C ASN A 22 3.12 11.97 -18.82
N GLY A 23 2.96 12.21 -17.52
CA GLY A 23 3.12 11.23 -16.46
C GLY A 23 2.21 10.02 -16.60
N ILE A 24 2.70 8.86 -16.16
CA ILE A 24 1.97 7.58 -16.24
C ILE A 24 0.70 7.59 -15.39
N LEU A 25 0.72 8.25 -14.22
CA LEU A 25 -0.43 8.34 -13.31
C LEU A 25 -1.54 9.23 -13.89
N TYR A 26 -1.17 10.30 -14.60
CA TYR A 26 -2.14 11.13 -15.31
C TYR A 26 -2.81 10.37 -16.46
N LYS A 27 -2.03 9.62 -17.25
CA LYS A 27 -2.57 8.77 -18.33
C LYS A 27 -3.52 7.71 -17.78
N HIS A 28 -3.18 7.12 -16.63
CA HIS A 28 -4.00 6.16 -15.91
C HIS A 28 -5.34 6.74 -15.45
N GLU A 29 -5.31 7.87 -14.72
CA GLU A 29 -6.54 8.58 -14.34
C GLU A 29 -7.38 8.89 -15.58
N ARG A 30 -6.78 9.53 -16.59
CA ARG A 30 -7.51 9.97 -17.78
C ARG A 30 -8.15 8.79 -18.52
N GLY A 31 -7.42 7.70 -18.71
CA GLY A 31 -7.94 6.53 -19.40
C GLY A 31 -9.09 5.86 -18.65
N LEU A 32 -9.01 5.74 -17.32
CA LEU A 32 -10.13 5.22 -16.52
C LEU A 32 -11.38 6.11 -16.61
N PHE A 33 -11.19 7.43 -16.60
CA PHE A 33 -12.29 8.37 -16.77
C PHE A 33 -12.91 8.28 -18.17
N ASP A 34 -12.10 8.15 -19.22
CA ASP A 34 -12.57 7.99 -20.60
C ASP A 34 -13.33 6.65 -20.79
N GLU A 35 -12.87 5.56 -20.18
CA GLU A 35 -13.58 4.26 -20.15
C GLU A 35 -14.93 4.36 -19.43
N ALA A 36 -14.96 5.03 -18.27
CA ALA A 36 -16.19 5.24 -17.51
C ALA A 36 -17.18 6.14 -18.26
N ALA A 37 -16.69 7.21 -18.90
CA ALA A 37 -17.48 8.10 -19.74
C ALA A 37 -18.06 7.37 -20.97
N SER A 38 -17.27 6.51 -21.61
CA SER A 38 -17.72 5.66 -22.72
C SER A 38 -18.90 4.78 -22.30
N VAL A 39 -18.80 4.11 -21.15
CA VAL A 39 -19.92 3.31 -20.63
C VAL A 39 -21.12 4.17 -20.24
N LEU A 40 -20.91 5.34 -19.65
CA LEU A 40 -22.00 6.26 -19.30
C LEU A 40 -22.74 6.76 -20.55
N SER A 41 -22.03 7.00 -21.66
CA SER A 41 -22.63 7.44 -22.93
C SER A 41 -23.58 6.40 -23.54
N GLY A 42 -23.37 5.11 -23.24
CA GLY A 42 -24.25 4.02 -23.66
C GLY A 42 -25.48 3.84 -22.76
N LEU A 43 -25.59 4.59 -21.66
CA LEU A 43 -26.71 4.50 -20.72
C LEU A 43 -27.76 5.59 -20.97
N PRO A 44 -29.06 5.29 -20.83
CA PRO A 44 -30.11 6.27 -21.05
C PRO A 44 -30.11 7.37 -19.97
N HIS A 45 -29.90 7.00 -18.70
CA HIS A 45 -29.89 7.93 -17.56
C HIS A 45 -28.94 7.44 -16.45
N HIS A 46 -28.43 8.38 -15.65
CA HIS A 46 -27.54 8.14 -14.50
C HIS A 46 -28.27 7.61 -13.25
N ARG A 47 -29.60 7.46 -13.29
CA ARG A 47 -30.44 6.93 -12.19
C ARG A 47 -31.01 5.54 -12.47
N THR A 48 -30.42 4.83 -13.44
CA THR A 48 -30.87 3.50 -13.85
C THR A 48 -30.12 2.41 -13.09
N ASP A 49 -30.72 1.25 -12.90
CA ASP A 49 -30.05 0.07 -12.33
C ASP A 49 -28.75 -0.30 -13.10
N ALA A 50 -28.73 -0.07 -14.41
CA ALA A 50 -27.55 -0.23 -15.24
C ALA A 50 -26.37 0.68 -14.82
N PHE A 51 -26.64 1.89 -14.33
CA PHE A 51 -25.61 2.76 -13.75
C PHE A 51 -25.02 2.14 -12.48
N ASN A 52 -25.89 1.64 -11.60
CA ASN A 52 -25.47 0.98 -10.37
C ASN A 52 -24.60 -0.26 -10.65
N ARG A 53 -24.94 -1.03 -11.70
CA ARG A 53 -24.20 -2.24 -12.06
C ARG A 53 -22.88 -1.96 -12.77
N LEU A 54 -22.81 -0.93 -13.62
CA LEU A 54 -21.66 -0.72 -14.51
C LEU A 54 -20.71 0.41 -14.09
N ILE A 55 -21.22 1.41 -13.35
CA ILE A 55 -20.43 2.58 -12.94
C ILE A 55 -20.02 2.50 -11.47
N LEU A 56 -20.93 2.17 -10.54
CA LEU A 56 -20.60 2.15 -9.11
C LEU A 56 -19.39 1.26 -8.75
N PRO A 57 -19.21 0.06 -9.33
CA PRO A 57 -18.02 -0.75 -9.05
C PRO A 57 -16.70 -0.09 -9.47
N ARG A 58 -16.74 0.89 -10.38
CA ARG A 58 -15.57 1.61 -10.87
C ARG A 58 -15.26 2.88 -10.09
N CYS A 59 -16.21 3.38 -9.30
CA CYS A 59 -16.06 4.66 -8.60
C CYS A 59 -14.88 4.65 -7.61
N GLU A 60 -14.64 3.53 -6.92
CA GLU A 60 -13.48 3.38 -6.04
C GLU A 60 -12.18 3.53 -6.83
N LYS A 61 -12.04 2.77 -7.91
CA LYS A 61 -10.88 2.80 -8.80
C LYS A 61 -10.61 4.20 -9.37
N LEU A 62 -11.66 4.88 -9.83
CA LEU A 62 -11.59 6.27 -10.30
C LEU A 62 -11.10 7.22 -9.21
N THR A 63 -11.66 7.10 -7.99
CA THR A 63 -11.26 7.94 -6.85
C THR A 63 -9.78 7.75 -6.51
N LEU A 64 -9.33 6.49 -6.46
CA LEU A 64 -7.94 6.17 -6.13
C LEU A 64 -6.98 6.65 -7.21
N SER A 65 -7.31 6.49 -8.50
CA SER A 65 -6.45 6.96 -9.61
C SER A 65 -6.21 8.48 -9.54
N MET A 66 -7.27 9.25 -9.29
CA MET A 66 -7.19 10.70 -9.09
C MET A 66 -6.34 11.03 -7.84
N GLY A 67 -6.60 10.34 -6.73
CA GLY A 67 -5.84 10.51 -5.49
C GLY A 67 -4.35 10.22 -5.66
N TYR A 68 -3.99 9.15 -6.38
CA TYR A 68 -2.60 8.79 -6.65
C TYR A 68 -1.87 9.85 -7.49
N ARG A 69 -2.48 10.33 -8.58
CA ARG A 69 -1.91 11.42 -9.36
C ARG A 69 -1.70 12.66 -8.49
N MET A 70 -2.73 13.10 -7.77
CA MET A 70 -2.67 14.31 -6.95
C MET A 70 -1.63 14.21 -5.83
N ALA A 71 -1.56 13.07 -5.15
CA ALA A 71 -0.58 12.83 -4.09
C ALA A 71 0.86 12.82 -4.65
N TYR A 72 1.05 12.21 -5.83
CA TYR A 72 2.35 12.21 -6.50
C TYR A 72 2.79 13.63 -6.88
N GLU A 73 1.91 14.40 -7.53
CA GLU A 73 2.22 15.79 -7.91
C GLU A 73 2.52 16.65 -6.67
N ALA A 74 1.73 16.53 -5.60
CA ALA A 74 1.97 17.23 -4.35
C ALA A 74 3.31 16.86 -3.71
N ALA A 75 3.70 15.57 -3.77
CA ALA A 75 4.99 15.10 -3.26
C ALA A 75 6.18 15.68 -4.07
N VAL A 76 6.03 15.77 -5.40
CA VAL A 76 7.02 16.38 -6.29
C VAL A 76 7.12 17.89 -6.01
N GLU A 77 5.99 18.59 -5.87
CA GLU A 77 5.93 20.02 -5.56
C GLU A 77 6.56 20.34 -4.20
N ALA A 78 6.30 19.50 -3.19
CA ALA A 78 6.89 19.58 -1.85
C ALA A 78 8.38 19.19 -1.81
N ARG A 79 8.95 18.73 -2.94
CA ARG A 79 10.35 18.28 -3.07
C ARG A 79 10.72 17.21 -2.05
N LEU A 80 9.82 16.25 -1.85
CA LEU A 80 10.13 15.08 -1.04
C LEU A 80 11.28 14.28 -1.66
N ASP A 81 11.85 13.40 -0.84
CA ASP A 81 12.92 12.52 -1.27
C ASP A 81 12.52 11.73 -2.53
N PRO A 82 13.31 11.76 -3.63
CA PRO A 82 12.98 11.01 -4.84
C PRO A 82 12.73 9.52 -4.61
N ARG A 83 13.36 8.93 -3.58
CA ARG A 83 13.18 7.51 -3.24
C ARG A 83 11.77 7.19 -2.75
N ILE A 84 11.19 8.03 -1.88
CA ILE A 84 9.81 7.82 -1.41
C ILE A 84 8.80 8.10 -2.54
N ILE A 85 9.09 9.08 -3.39
CA ILE A 85 8.27 9.39 -4.57
C ILE A 85 8.27 8.22 -5.56
N ASN A 86 9.44 7.62 -5.82
CA ASN A 86 9.57 6.46 -6.71
C ASN A 86 8.87 5.23 -6.14
N LEU A 87 9.01 4.97 -4.84
CA LEU A 87 8.31 3.88 -4.16
C LEU A 87 6.78 4.05 -4.28
N PHE A 88 6.27 5.25 -3.96
CA PHE A 88 4.85 5.55 -4.09
C PHE A 88 4.33 5.36 -5.51
N ARG A 89 5.10 5.83 -6.51
CA ARG A 89 4.76 5.66 -7.93
C ARG A 89 4.69 4.18 -8.30
N ALA A 90 5.73 3.40 -7.98
CA ALA A 90 5.81 1.99 -8.31
C ALA A 90 4.67 1.18 -7.66
N SER A 91 4.39 1.42 -6.38
CA SER A 91 3.26 0.79 -5.68
C SER A 91 1.89 1.19 -6.24
N SER A 92 1.73 2.45 -6.67
CA SER A 92 0.49 2.90 -7.33
C SER A 92 0.26 2.20 -8.67
N VAL A 93 1.33 1.97 -9.43
CA VAL A 93 1.28 1.21 -10.70
C VAL A 93 0.96 -0.26 -10.42
N ARG A 94 1.61 -0.86 -9.41
CA ARG A 94 1.40 -2.24 -8.98
C ARG A 94 -0.05 -2.53 -8.58
N TRP A 95 -0.75 -1.52 -8.05
CA TRP A 95 -2.14 -1.66 -7.63
C TRP A 95 -3.10 -1.92 -8.80
N ASP A 96 -2.76 -1.51 -10.02
CA ASP A 96 -3.61 -1.69 -11.21
C ASP A 96 -2.84 -2.18 -12.45
N GLU A 97 -1.95 -3.16 -12.25
CA GLU A 97 -1.11 -3.74 -13.33
C GLU A 97 -1.89 -4.10 -14.60
N GLY A 98 -3.13 -4.57 -14.46
CA GLY A 98 -3.98 -4.95 -15.59
C GLY A 98 -4.19 -3.78 -16.56
N TRP A 99 -4.53 -2.61 -16.04
CA TRP A 99 -4.71 -1.41 -16.87
C TRP A 99 -3.39 -0.99 -17.52
N TYR A 100 -2.29 -0.97 -16.77
CA TYR A 100 -0.96 -0.59 -17.29
C TYR A 100 -0.47 -1.54 -18.40
N THR A 101 -0.79 -2.83 -18.27
CA THR A 101 -0.48 -3.84 -19.29
C THR A 101 -1.33 -3.63 -20.55
N GLU A 102 -2.63 -3.40 -20.39
CA GLU A 102 -3.56 -3.27 -21.53
C GLU A 102 -3.45 -1.93 -22.25
N ALA A 103 -3.39 -0.82 -21.51
CA ALA A 103 -3.44 0.52 -22.08
C ALA A 103 -2.06 1.08 -22.45
N MET A 104 -0.99 0.65 -21.77
CA MET A 104 0.37 1.17 -21.99
C MET A 104 1.39 0.12 -22.40
N GLY A 105 1.00 -1.17 -22.48
CA GLY A 105 1.90 -2.25 -22.91
C GLY A 105 3.05 -2.52 -21.95
N VAL A 106 2.93 -2.09 -20.69
CA VAL A 106 3.98 -2.33 -19.69
C VAL A 106 3.86 -3.77 -19.18
N SER A 107 4.94 -4.54 -19.26
CA SER A 107 4.91 -5.93 -18.79
C SER A 107 4.83 -5.99 -17.26
N ARG A 108 4.12 -7.00 -16.74
CA ARG A 108 4.06 -7.28 -15.29
C ARG A 108 5.45 -7.50 -14.68
N GLU A 109 6.36 -8.13 -15.41
CA GLU A 109 7.73 -8.34 -14.96
C GLU A 109 8.49 -7.02 -14.84
N THR A 110 8.31 -6.10 -15.79
CA THR A 110 8.90 -4.75 -15.72
C THR A 110 8.36 -3.98 -14.52
N MET A 111 7.06 -4.02 -14.25
CA MET A 111 6.46 -3.35 -13.09
C MET A 111 6.96 -3.93 -11.76
N PHE A 112 7.10 -5.26 -11.69
CA PHE A 112 7.65 -5.94 -10.52
C PHE A 112 9.11 -5.55 -10.25
N LEU A 113 9.95 -5.49 -11.28
CA LEU A 113 11.35 -5.09 -11.14
C LEU A 113 11.50 -3.60 -10.79
N ASP A 114 10.65 -2.71 -11.32
CA ASP A 114 10.62 -1.29 -10.93
C ASP A 114 10.24 -1.12 -9.45
N GLU A 115 9.25 -1.88 -8.98
CA GLU A 115 8.84 -1.89 -7.57
C GLU A 115 9.93 -2.44 -6.65
N ASP A 116 10.55 -3.57 -6.99
CA ASP A 116 11.65 -4.16 -6.21
C ASP A 116 12.83 -3.19 -6.08
N GLN A 117 13.22 -2.54 -7.18
CA GLN A 117 14.29 -1.54 -7.17
C GLN A 117 13.91 -0.35 -6.28
N ALA A 118 12.70 0.20 -6.44
CA ALA A 118 12.24 1.33 -5.63
C ALA A 118 12.18 0.99 -4.13
N LEU A 119 11.79 -0.24 -3.79
CA LEU A 119 11.77 -0.73 -2.42
C LEU A 119 13.19 -0.86 -1.86
N ASN A 120 14.11 -1.49 -2.59
CA ASN A 120 15.51 -1.63 -2.17
C ASN A 120 16.19 -0.28 -1.95
N ASP A 121 15.85 0.74 -2.76
CA ASP A 121 16.40 2.09 -2.61
C ASP A 121 15.79 2.85 -1.41
N ALA A 122 14.53 2.58 -1.09
CA ALA A 122 13.80 3.27 -0.02
C ALA A 122 14.00 2.64 1.37
N LEU A 123 14.13 1.31 1.45
CA LEU A 123 14.22 0.56 2.71
C LEU A 123 15.27 1.11 3.70
N PRO A 124 16.51 1.45 3.29
CA PRO A 124 17.52 1.96 4.21
C PRO A 124 17.18 3.31 4.87
N PHE A 125 16.20 4.04 4.34
CA PHE A 125 15.81 5.37 4.80
C PHE A 125 14.50 5.37 5.60
N LEU A 126 13.81 4.24 5.69
CA LEU A 126 12.48 4.16 6.30
C LEU A 126 12.48 4.61 7.77
N ASP A 127 13.44 4.11 8.56
CA ASP A 127 13.57 4.48 9.98
C ASP A 127 13.82 5.98 10.14
N LYS A 128 14.72 6.53 9.31
CA LYS A 128 15.00 7.96 9.31
C LYS A 128 13.75 8.78 8.97
N TRP A 129 13.02 8.42 7.92
CA TRP A 129 11.80 9.13 7.55
C TRP A 129 10.71 9.02 8.62
N ALA A 130 10.64 7.89 9.33
CA ALA A 130 9.72 7.73 10.45
C ALA A 130 10.09 8.63 11.63
N ASP A 131 11.38 8.76 11.93
CA ASP A 131 11.90 9.68 12.96
C ASP A 131 11.64 11.15 12.59
N ASP A 132 11.84 11.52 11.31
CA ASP A 132 11.62 12.87 10.78
C ASP A 132 10.14 13.33 10.87
N LEU A 133 9.19 12.42 11.11
CA LEU A 133 7.77 12.77 11.34
C LEU A 133 7.53 13.35 12.74
N GLU A 134 8.47 13.17 13.69
CA GLU A 134 8.39 13.66 15.06
C GLU A 134 7.10 13.22 15.81
N VAL A 135 6.53 12.06 15.42
CA VAL A 135 5.28 11.54 16.01
C VAL A 135 5.49 10.54 17.15
N ALA A 136 6.74 10.22 17.50
CA ALA A 136 7.08 9.15 18.45
C ALA A 136 6.36 9.28 19.80
N ASP A 137 6.15 10.52 20.27
CA ASP A 137 5.46 10.83 21.54
C ASP A 137 3.96 10.48 21.52
N TYR A 138 3.35 10.46 20.33
CA TYR A 138 1.94 10.13 20.13
C TYR A 138 1.73 8.64 19.83
N VAL A 139 2.80 7.86 19.65
CA VAL A 139 2.69 6.43 19.39
C VAL A 139 2.58 5.65 20.69
N HIS A 140 1.37 5.20 20.99
CA HIS A 140 1.06 4.35 22.15
C HIS A 140 1.24 2.85 21.87
N ALA A 141 1.53 2.47 20.62
CA ALA A 141 1.70 1.07 20.25
C ALA A 141 2.98 0.51 20.92
N PRO A 142 2.89 -0.57 21.71
CA PRO A 142 4.05 -1.09 22.43
C PRO A 142 5.08 -1.76 21.51
N ILE A 143 4.70 -2.14 20.29
CA ILE A 143 5.57 -2.79 19.30
C ILE A 143 6.68 -1.89 18.75
N THR A 144 6.63 -0.58 19.01
CA THR A 144 7.63 0.37 18.48
C THR A 144 9.01 0.26 19.10
N SER A 145 9.15 -0.42 20.24
CA SER A 145 10.44 -0.62 20.90
C SER A 145 10.45 -1.94 21.65
N GLY A 146 11.61 -2.60 21.70
CA GLY A 146 11.77 -3.85 22.46
C GLY A 146 11.38 -3.71 23.93
N GLU A 147 11.68 -2.58 24.56
CA GLU A 147 11.34 -2.29 25.96
C GLU A 147 9.82 -2.23 26.17
N ARG A 148 9.11 -1.34 25.44
CA ARG A 148 7.64 -1.24 25.52
C ARG A 148 6.95 -2.56 25.17
N TRP A 149 7.54 -3.33 24.25
CA TRP A 149 7.03 -4.62 23.83
C TRP A 149 7.13 -5.66 24.96
N SER A 150 8.28 -5.73 25.63
CA SER A 150 8.47 -6.57 26.82
C SER A 150 7.54 -6.17 27.96
N GLU A 151 7.45 -4.87 28.27
CA GLU A 151 6.54 -4.39 29.32
C GLU A 151 5.07 -4.70 29.03
N PHE A 152 4.66 -4.64 27.77
CA PHE A 152 3.31 -5.01 27.35
C PHE A 152 3.08 -6.50 27.57
N PHE A 153 4.01 -7.36 27.16
CA PHE A 153 3.91 -8.80 27.37
C PHE A 153 3.86 -9.18 28.84
N ASP A 154 4.64 -8.54 29.69
CA ASP A 154 4.66 -8.77 31.13
C ASP A 154 3.33 -8.41 31.81
N LYS A 155 2.54 -7.51 31.20
CA LYS A 155 1.22 -7.09 31.69
C LYS A 155 0.07 -7.97 31.18
N LEU A 156 0.31 -8.91 30.27
CA LEU A 156 -0.74 -9.78 29.75
C LEU A 156 -1.09 -10.88 30.74
N GLU A 157 -2.37 -11.03 31.06
CA GLU A 157 -2.86 -12.18 31.82
C GLU A 157 -2.73 -13.46 30.97
N VAL A 158 -2.00 -14.44 31.49
CA VAL A 158 -1.94 -15.77 30.88
C VAL A 158 -3.28 -16.45 31.12
N CYS A 159 -3.98 -16.83 30.05
CA CYS A 159 -5.21 -17.62 30.17
C CYS A 159 -4.96 -18.86 31.05
N PRO A 160 -5.77 -19.09 32.11
CA PRO A 160 -5.57 -20.21 33.04
C PRO A 160 -5.53 -21.59 32.37
N SER A 161 -6.17 -21.75 31.21
CA SER A 161 -6.14 -22.98 30.41
C SER A 161 -4.75 -23.34 29.86
N TYR A 162 -3.80 -22.40 29.84
CA TYR A 162 -2.41 -22.63 29.42
C TYR A 162 -1.43 -22.89 30.56
N VAL A 163 -1.85 -22.71 31.83
CA VAL A 163 -0.96 -22.81 33.01
C VAL A 163 -0.58 -24.27 33.36
N ASN A 164 -1.23 -25.27 32.74
CA ASN A 164 -1.00 -26.69 33.02
C ASN A 164 -0.34 -27.51 31.88
N SER A 165 0.22 -26.85 30.86
CA SER A 165 1.06 -27.55 29.89
C SER A 165 2.52 -27.16 30.16
N PRO A 166 3.39 -28.08 30.64
CA PRO A 166 4.82 -27.83 30.66
C PRO A 166 5.25 -27.32 29.28
N SER A 167 5.86 -26.15 29.26
CA SER A 167 6.45 -25.51 28.08
C SER A 167 7.24 -26.56 27.28
N GLN A 168 6.67 -27.01 26.16
CA GLN A 168 7.40 -27.87 25.22
C GLN A 168 8.65 -27.16 24.66
N PHE A 169 8.74 -25.84 24.80
CA PHE A 169 9.87 -25.00 24.39
C PHE A 169 11.14 -25.19 25.26
N ASP A 170 11.03 -25.40 26.57
CA ASP A 170 12.21 -25.58 27.44
C ASP A 170 12.90 -26.93 27.19
N ASN A 171 12.15 -27.93 26.73
CA ASN A 171 12.66 -29.25 26.40
C ASN A 171 13.45 -29.28 25.07
N ILE A 172 13.32 -28.29 24.19
CA ILE A 172 14.02 -28.26 22.89
C ILE A 172 15.41 -27.65 23.05
N VAL A 173 15.57 -26.62 23.87
CA VAL A 173 16.87 -25.98 24.15
C VAL A 173 17.76 -26.90 25.01
N SER A 174 17.17 -27.58 26.00
CA SER A 174 17.88 -28.54 26.85
C SER A 174 18.39 -29.78 26.09
N LYS A 175 17.61 -30.29 25.12
CA LYS A 175 17.99 -31.50 24.35
C LYS A 175 19.10 -31.27 23.33
N ASN A 176 19.28 -30.05 22.83
CA ASN A 176 20.32 -29.75 21.83
C ASN A 176 21.67 -29.33 22.46
N GLY A 177 21.71 -29.00 23.75
CA GLY A 177 22.95 -28.63 24.46
C GLY A 177 23.79 -29.79 25.01
N SER A 178 23.31 -31.04 24.94
CA SER A 178 23.99 -32.21 25.57
C SER A 178 24.51 -33.27 24.57
N LYS A 179 24.73 -32.92 23.29
CA LYS A 179 25.36 -33.84 22.31
C LYS A 179 26.58 -33.25 21.61
N THR A 180 27.54 -32.71 22.36
CA THR A 180 28.90 -32.54 21.86
C THR A 180 29.88 -32.68 23.02
N GLN A 181 30.90 -33.53 22.83
CA GLN A 181 31.86 -34.09 23.82
C GLN A 181 31.30 -35.37 24.49
N LEU A 182 31.80 -36.59 24.28
CA LEU A 182 33.15 -37.08 23.97
C LEU A 182 33.07 -38.42 23.22
N GLN A 183 33.88 -38.62 22.19
CA GLN A 183 34.81 -39.76 22.12
C GLN A 183 35.84 -39.52 21.00
N ALA A 184 37.07 -39.22 21.42
CA ALA A 184 38.27 -39.37 20.63
C ALA A 184 39.01 -40.63 21.11
N ARG A 185 39.68 -41.31 20.16
CA ARG A 185 40.49 -42.55 20.21
C ARG A 185 39.68 -43.84 20.06
N LEU A 186 39.93 -44.70 19.07
CA LEU A 186 41.15 -45.01 18.31
C LEU A 186 41.06 -44.69 16.82
#